data_AF-A0A224Y0Q6-F1
#
_entry.id   AF-A0A224Y0Q6-F1
#
_cell.length_a   1.000
_cell.length_b   1.000
_cell.length_c   1.000
_cell.angle_alpha   90.00
_cell.angle_beta   90.00
_cell.angle_gamma   90.00
#
_symmetry.space_group_name_H-M   'P 1'
#
loop_
_entity.id
_entity.type
_entity.pdbx_description
1 polymer ?
#
loop_
_entity_poly.entity_id
_entity_poly.type
_entity_poly.pdbx_seq_one_letter_code
_entity_poly.pdbx_strand_id
1 'polypeptide(L)'
;PWISLNTAEISSDIDTVELPKKVKSVLNTTLPENVHMLTLQRRTNNTILLRLEHIFEKYEHPTLSDPVTVSLTDLFKHVFIHQVDELTLDGNRRKHCIRNLTWSHDGTLCDKPSNHRSLRNMFSIILQPMEIKTLLLTISEF
;
A
#
# COMPACT_ATOMS: atom_id res chain seq x y z
N PRO A 1 -25.44 0.20 26.63
CA PRO A 1 -25.48 1.35 27.57
C PRO A 1 -24.12 2.06 27.57
N TRP A 2 -24.04 3.21 26.90
CA TRP A 2 -22.81 3.98 26.77
C TRP A 2 -22.64 4.85 28.01
N ILE A 3 -21.51 4.73 28.72
CA ILE A 3 -21.18 5.63 29.83
C ILE A 3 -20.27 6.70 29.26
N SER A 4 -20.77 7.93 29.16
CA SER A 4 -19.96 9.11 28.88
C SER A 4 -19.24 9.55 30.16
N LEU A 5 -17.94 9.86 30.06
CA LEU A 5 -17.21 10.57 31.09
C LEU A 5 -17.01 12.00 30.61
N ASN A 6 -17.70 12.93 31.27
CA ASN A 6 -17.53 14.36 31.07
C ASN A 6 -16.17 14.81 31.62
N THR A 7 -15.49 15.69 30.88
CA THR A 7 -14.29 16.38 31.35
C THR A 7 -14.66 17.30 32.50
N ALA A 8 -14.15 17.02 33.70
CA ALA A 8 -14.15 17.98 34.80
C ALA A 8 -12.86 18.81 34.72
N GLU A 9 -13.01 20.13 34.60
CA GLU A 9 -11.98 21.10 34.92
C GLU A 9 -11.63 20.97 36.42
N ILE A 10 -10.42 20.54 36.75
CA ILE A 10 -9.87 20.65 38.11
C ILE A 10 -8.42 21.11 38.02
N SER A 11 -8.22 22.35 38.44
CA SER A 11 -7.07 23.02 39.07
C SER A 11 -5.65 22.69 38.63
N SER A 12 -4.91 23.79 38.42
CA SER A 12 -3.46 23.90 38.29
C SER A 12 -2.69 23.13 39.37
N ASP A 13 -1.52 22.65 38.96
CA ASP A 13 -0.42 22.09 39.78
C ASP A 13 -0.37 20.56 39.91
N ILE A 14 -0.08 19.89 38.79
CA ILE A 14 0.62 18.59 38.77
C ILE A 14 1.62 18.61 37.62
N ASP A 15 2.92 18.57 37.96
CA ASP A 15 4.02 18.33 37.02
C ASP A 15 3.72 17.05 36.24
N THR A 16 3.28 17.21 34.99
CA THR A 16 2.98 16.08 34.12
C THR A 16 4.30 15.56 33.63
N VAL A 17 4.83 14.53 34.30
CA VAL A 17 5.92 13.72 33.75
C VAL A 17 5.37 13.06 32.48
N GLU A 18 5.58 13.70 31.33
CA GLU A 18 5.32 13.12 30.03
C GLU A 18 6.24 11.91 29.86
N LEU A 19 5.73 10.72 30.17
CA LEU A 19 6.42 9.49 29.79
C LEU A 19 6.56 9.51 28.27
N PRO A 20 7.78 9.40 27.70
CA PRO A 20 7.97 9.39 26.27
C PRO A 20 7.19 8.21 25.70
N LYS A 21 6.07 8.50 25.04
CA LYS A 21 5.23 7.49 24.40
C LYS A 21 6.07 6.87 23.30
N LYS A 22 6.63 5.68 23.54
CA LYS A 22 7.49 4.98 22.57
C LYS A 22 6.63 4.52 21.40
N VAL A 23 6.47 5.39 20.41
CA VAL A 23 5.77 5.08 19.16
C VAL A 23 6.66 4.14 18.35
N LYS A 24 6.20 2.90 18.17
CA LYS A 24 6.85 1.94 17.28
C LYS A 24 6.18 2.03 15.91
N SER A 25 6.95 2.44 14.91
CA SER A 25 6.54 2.33 13.50
C SER A 25 7.21 1.12 12.88
N VAL A 26 6.43 0.32 12.16
CA VAL A 26 6.93 -0.81 11.35
C VAL A 26 7.51 -0.31 10.03
N LEU A 27 7.11 0.86 9.55
CA LEU A 27 7.63 1.45 8.32
C LEU A 27 8.95 2.16 8.58
N ASN A 28 9.91 1.98 7.67
CA ASN A 28 11.18 2.70 7.69
C ASN A 28 11.03 4.12 7.13
N THR A 29 10.28 4.25 6.03
CA THR A 29 9.96 5.52 5.37
C THR A 29 8.45 5.72 5.35
N THR A 30 8.01 6.97 5.41
CA THR A 30 6.61 7.32 5.17
C THR A 30 6.25 7.01 3.72
N LEU A 31 5.00 6.57 3.49
CA LEU A 31 4.49 6.41 2.13
C LEU A 31 4.31 7.80 1.48
N PRO A 32 4.43 7.90 0.14
CA PRO A 32 4.07 9.11 -0.58
C PRO A 32 2.62 9.51 -0.29
N GLU A 33 2.32 10.82 -0.34
CA GLU A 33 0.98 11.35 -0.01
C GLU A 33 -0.12 10.82 -0.93
N ASN A 34 0.21 10.45 -2.17
CA ASN A 34 -0.72 9.84 -3.11
C ASN A 34 -0.83 8.31 -3.00
N VAL A 35 -0.18 7.69 -2.02
CA VAL A 35 -0.20 6.23 -1.81
C VAL A 35 -0.70 5.87 -0.41
N HIS A 36 -1.72 5.02 -0.36
CA HIS A 36 -2.22 4.46 0.90
C HIS A 36 -1.98 2.95 1.02
N MET A 37 -1.79 2.50 2.25
CA MET A 37 -1.75 1.07 2.59
C MET A 37 -3.15 0.59 2.95
N LEU A 38 -3.78 -0.11 2.02
CA LEU A 38 -5.11 -0.69 2.20
C LEU A 38 -5.11 -1.95 3.08
N THR A 39 -4.09 -2.79 2.95
CA THR A 39 -4.02 -4.05 3.69
C THR A 39 -2.59 -4.41 3.99
N LEU A 40 -2.32 -4.79 5.24
CA LEU A 40 -1.10 -5.47 5.65
C LEU A 40 -1.50 -6.68 6.49
N GLN A 41 -1.41 -7.86 5.91
CA GLN A 41 -1.88 -9.08 6.55
C GLN A 41 -0.86 -10.20 6.46
N ARG A 42 -0.58 -10.85 7.58
CA ARG A 42 0.20 -12.08 7.62
C ARG A 42 -0.60 -13.23 6.98
N ARG A 43 -0.07 -13.87 5.93
CA ARG A 43 -0.76 -14.98 5.24
C ARG A 43 -0.23 -16.35 5.65
N THR A 44 1.08 -16.48 5.79
CA THR A 44 1.77 -17.68 6.36
C THR A 44 2.89 -17.23 7.28
N ASN A 45 3.73 -18.16 7.79
CA ASN A 45 4.92 -17.84 8.60
C ASN A 45 6.05 -17.13 7.84
N ASN A 46 6.01 -17.06 6.51
CA ASN A 46 7.06 -16.41 5.70
C ASN A 46 6.47 -15.53 4.59
N THR A 47 5.15 -15.35 4.55
CA THR A 47 4.50 -14.46 3.58
C THR A 47 3.58 -13.43 4.21
N ILE A 48 3.55 -12.25 3.59
CA ILE A 48 2.67 -11.13 3.91
C ILE A 48 1.89 -10.73 2.64
N LEU A 49 0.60 -10.48 2.80
CA LEU A 49 -0.25 -9.84 1.80
C LEU A 49 -0.24 -8.33 2.03
N LEU A 50 0.25 -7.57 1.06
CA LEU A 50 0.29 -6.12 1.07
C LEU A 50 -0.60 -5.59 -0.06
N ARG A 51 -1.51 -4.67 0.24
CA ARG A 51 -2.25 -3.89 -0.75
C ARG A 51 -1.88 -2.42 -0.64
N LEU A 52 -1.43 -1.85 -1.75
CA LEU A 52 -1.15 -0.44 -1.90
C LEU A 52 -2.09 0.13 -2.97
N GLU A 53 -2.60 1.33 -2.74
CA GLU A 53 -3.46 2.04 -3.68
C GLU A 53 -2.93 3.44 -3.96
N HIS A 54 -3.22 3.92 -5.18
CA HIS A 54 -3.17 5.34 -5.49
C HIS A 54 -4.52 5.98 -5.19
N ILE A 55 -4.57 6.99 -4.33
CA ILE A 55 -5.84 7.52 -3.83
C ILE A 55 -6.48 8.56 -4.74
N PHE A 56 -5.70 9.21 -5.61
CA PHE A 56 -6.19 10.24 -6.51
C PHE A 56 -6.59 9.66 -7.86
N GLU A 57 -7.62 10.26 -8.46
CA GLU A 57 -8.01 10.09 -9.85
C GLU A 57 -7.15 10.96 -10.78
N LYS A 58 -7.14 10.61 -12.06
CA LYS A 58 -6.47 11.39 -13.09
C LYS A 58 -7.02 12.83 -13.11
N TYR A 59 -6.11 13.81 -13.06
CA TYR A 59 -6.41 15.25 -13.07
C TYR A 59 -7.14 15.80 -11.82
N GLU A 60 -7.21 15.04 -10.73
CA GLU A 60 -7.78 15.52 -9.46
C GLU A 60 -6.86 16.51 -8.74
N HIS A 61 -5.54 16.28 -8.79
CA HIS A 61 -4.51 17.14 -8.22
C HIS A 61 -3.42 17.42 -9.26
N PRO A 62 -2.88 18.65 -9.34
CA PRO A 62 -1.88 19.02 -10.35
C PRO A 62 -0.60 18.19 -10.34
N THR A 63 -0.23 17.58 -9.21
CA THR A 63 0.99 16.77 -9.06
C THR A 63 0.80 15.42 -8.36
N LEU A 64 -0.29 15.25 -7.60
CA LEU A 64 -0.51 14.03 -6.80
C LEU A 64 -1.33 12.99 -7.56
N SER A 65 -1.94 13.41 -8.68
CA SER A 65 -2.58 12.52 -9.65
C SER A 65 -1.59 11.88 -10.63
N ASP A 66 -0.29 12.18 -10.54
CA ASP A 66 0.70 11.58 -11.41
C ASP A 66 1.11 10.19 -10.90
N PRO A 67 1.47 9.25 -11.80
CA PRO A 67 1.95 7.93 -11.40
C PRO A 67 3.16 8.00 -10.48
N VAL A 68 3.15 7.16 -9.43
CA VAL A 68 4.19 7.15 -8.39
C VAL A 68 4.89 5.80 -8.33
N THR A 69 6.21 5.85 -8.13
CA THR A 69 7.03 4.65 -7.93
C THR A 69 7.31 4.46 -6.45
N VAL A 70 7.00 3.28 -5.91
CA VAL A 70 7.25 2.90 -4.52
C VAL A 70 8.31 1.81 -4.47
N SER A 71 9.36 2.03 -3.68
CA SER A 71 10.37 1.01 -3.38
C SER A 71 9.92 0.16 -2.21
N LEU A 72 9.88 -1.16 -2.40
CA LEU A 72 9.50 -2.12 -1.36
C LEU A 72 10.70 -2.54 -0.50
N THR A 73 11.92 -2.48 -1.05
CA THR A 73 13.16 -2.96 -0.41
C THR A 73 13.31 -2.43 1.01
N ASP A 74 13.09 -1.13 1.18
CA ASP A 74 13.31 -0.42 2.44
C ASP A 74 11.99 0.02 3.09
N LEU A 75 10.85 -0.55 2.69
CA LEU A 75 9.55 -0.09 3.20
C LEU A 75 9.36 -0.44 4.69
N PHE A 76 9.80 -1.62 5.10
CA PHE A 76 9.59 -2.15 6.46
C PHE A 76 10.91 -2.19 7.26
N LYS A 77 10.83 -1.88 8.55
CA LYS A 77 11.93 -2.09 9.51
C LYS A 77 12.01 -3.57 9.88
N HIS A 78 13.23 -4.09 10.00
CA HIS A 78 13.51 -5.46 10.49
C HIS A 78 12.88 -6.59 9.65
N VAL A 79 12.51 -6.31 8.41
CA VAL A 79 11.93 -7.28 7.47
C VAL A 79 12.76 -7.26 6.20
N PHE A 80 13.26 -8.43 5.79
CA PHE A 80 13.94 -8.58 4.50
C PHE A 80 13.00 -9.23 3.49
N ILE A 81 12.84 -8.61 2.32
CA ILE A 81 11.97 -9.10 1.24
C ILE A 81 12.81 -9.89 0.25
N HIS A 82 12.49 -11.17 0.09
CA HIS A 82 13.17 -12.07 -0.86
C HIS A 82 12.49 -12.12 -2.22
N GLN A 83 11.16 -12.04 -2.24
CA GLN A 83 10.35 -12.19 -3.46
C GLN A 83 9.06 -11.38 -3.36
N VAL A 84 8.61 -10.86 -4.50
CA VAL A 84 7.34 -10.15 -4.64
C VAL A 84 6.56 -10.75 -5.81
N ASP A 85 5.39 -11.30 -5.52
CA ASP A 85 4.44 -11.79 -6.53
C ASP A 85 3.20 -10.89 -6.56
N GLU A 86 2.86 -10.33 -7.72
CA GLU A 86 1.59 -9.61 -7.90
C GLU A 86 0.43 -10.61 -8.06
N LEU A 87 -0.66 -10.37 -7.33
CA LEU A 87 -1.87 -11.19 -7.32
C LEU A 87 -3.08 -10.43 -7.92
N THR A 88 -4.16 -11.16 -8.15
CA THR A 88 -5.51 -10.61 -8.31
C THR A 88 -5.93 -9.79 -7.08
N LEU A 89 -6.92 -8.90 -7.25
CA LEU A 89 -7.42 -8.03 -6.17
C LEU A 89 -7.91 -8.83 -4.94
N ASP A 90 -8.57 -9.97 -5.19
CA ASP A 90 -9.01 -10.92 -4.16
C ASP A 90 -7.86 -11.70 -3.50
N GLY A 91 -6.63 -11.61 -4.03
CA GLY A 91 -5.43 -12.22 -3.46
C GLY A 91 -5.33 -13.74 -3.66
N ASN A 92 -6.07 -14.35 -4.60
CA ASN A 92 -6.09 -15.80 -4.78
C ASN A 92 -5.21 -16.33 -5.94
N ARG A 93 -4.95 -15.53 -6.98
CA ARG A 93 -4.26 -15.97 -8.21
C ARG A 93 -3.15 -15.01 -8.56
N ARG A 94 -2.06 -15.53 -9.15
CA ARG A 94 -0.98 -14.67 -9.68
C ARG A 94 -1.50 -13.87 -10.87
N LYS A 95 -1.20 -12.56 -10.90
CA LYS A 95 -1.68 -11.61 -11.92
C LYS A 95 -1.27 -12.04 -13.33
N HIS A 96 -0.04 -12.54 -13.49
CA HIS A 96 0.48 -13.01 -14.78
C HIS A 96 -0.21 -14.28 -15.31
N CYS A 97 -0.94 -15.02 -14.48
CA CYS A 97 -1.70 -16.21 -14.89
C CYS A 97 -3.12 -15.86 -15.39
N ILE A 98 -3.55 -14.61 -15.26
CA ILE A 98 -4.89 -14.18 -15.70
C ILE A 98 -4.88 -13.99 -17.22
N ARG A 99 -5.94 -14.46 -17.86
CA ARG A 99 -6.23 -14.16 -19.27
C ARG A 99 -7.55 -13.40 -19.31
N ASN A 100 -7.50 -12.15 -19.73
CA ASN A 100 -8.68 -11.32 -19.90
C ASN A 100 -9.32 -11.60 -21.27
N LEU A 101 -10.64 -11.52 -21.33
CA LEU A 101 -11.36 -11.56 -22.60
C LEU A 101 -11.15 -10.23 -23.34
N THR A 102 -10.76 -10.31 -24.61
CA THR A 102 -10.64 -9.13 -25.47
C THR A 102 -11.99 -8.87 -26.12
N TRP A 103 -12.59 -7.74 -25.80
CA TRP A 103 -13.82 -7.28 -26.44
C TRP A 103 -13.47 -6.29 -27.56
N SER A 104 -14.02 -6.52 -28.75
CA SER A 104 -13.96 -5.55 -29.84
C SER A 104 -15.31 -4.85 -29.90
N HIS A 105 -15.31 -3.53 -29.88
CA HIS A 105 -16.50 -2.72 -30.09
C HIS A 105 -16.20 -1.65 -31.14
N ASP A 106 -17.19 -1.31 -31.96
CA ASP A 106 -17.00 -0.32 -33.01
C ASP A 106 -16.73 1.06 -32.41
N GLY A 107 -15.62 1.68 -32.82
CA GLY A 107 -15.29 3.08 -32.50
C GLY A 107 -14.15 3.33 -31.52
N THR A 108 -13.45 2.33 -30.99
CA THR A 108 -12.25 2.58 -30.15
C THR A 108 -10.95 2.57 -30.94
N LEU A 109 -10.17 3.64 -30.79
CA LEU A 109 -8.72 3.55 -30.88
C LEU A 109 -8.29 2.55 -29.81
N CYS A 110 -7.74 1.41 -30.23
CA CYS A 110 -7.26 0.38 -29.33
C CYS A 110 -6.10 0.93 -28.48
N ASP A 111 -6.40 1.61 -27.38
CA ASP A 111 -5.47 1.75 -26.27
C ASP A 111 -5.30 0.35 -25.71
N LYS A 112 -4.31 -0.36 -26.28
CA LYS A 112 -3.84 -1.63 -25.71
C LYS A 112 -3.65 -1.36 -24.23
N PRO A 113 -4.18 -2.21 -23.33
CA PRO A 113 -3.85 -2.09 -21.93
C PRO A 113 -2.34 -2.07 -21.87
N SER A 114 -1.78 -0.94 -21.43
CA SER A 114 -0.35 -0.81 -21.34
C SER A 114 0.06 -1.92 -20.39
N ASN A 115 0.65 -2.97 -20.95
CA ASN A 115 1.30 -4.02 -20.19
C ASN A 115 2.55 -3.36 -19.63
N HIS A 116 2.38 -2.45 -18.67
CA HIS A 116 3.42 -1.91 -17.84
C HIS A 116 3.89 -3.08 -17.00
N ARG A 117 4.78 -3.86 -17.62
CA ARG A 117 5.61 -4.86 -16.98
C ARG A 117 6.62 -4.07 -16.14
N SER A 118 6.15 -3.43 -15.08
CA SER A 118 6.94 -2.68 -14.12
C SER A 118 7.63 -3.68 -13.20
N LEU A 119 8.60 -4.41 -13.75
CA LEU A 119 9.60 -5.16 -12.98
C LEU A 119 10.98 -4.89 -13.58
N ARG A 120 11.25 -3.63 -14.00
CA ARG A 120 12.59 -3.20 -14.39
C ARG A 120 13.53 -3.12 -13.17
N ASN A 121 12.96 -3.08 -11.97
CA ASN A 121 13.63 -3.23 -10.69
C ASN A 121 12.85 -4.25 -9.86
N MET A 122 13.53 -5.22 -9.23
CA MET A 122 12.91 -6.44 -8.67
C MET A 122 11.95 -6.15 -7.49
N PHE A 123 12.08 -4.99 -6.86
CA PHE A 123 11.32 -4.58 -5.67
C PHE A 123 10.71 -3.17 -5.77
N SER A 124 10.56 -2.61 -6.97
CA SER A 124 9.89 -1.32 -7.15
C SER A 124 8.60 -1.50 -7.94
N ILE A 125 7.52 -0.91 -7.44
CA ILE A 125 6.21 -0.94 -8.11
C ILE A 125 5.84 0.47 -8.56
N ILE A 126 5.08 0.57 -9.65
CA ILE A 126 4.49 1.84 -10.11
C ILE A 126 2.99 1.73 -9.89
N LEU A 127 2.37 2.75 -9.29
CA LEU A 127 0.93 2.87 -9.13
C LEU A 127 0.42 3.98 -10.06
N GLN A 128 -0.52 3.64 -10.93
CA GLN A 128 -1.29 4.61 -11.71
C GLN A 128 -2.44 5.20 -10.87
N PRO A 129 -3.04 6.31 -11.29
CA PRO A 129 -4.25 6.86 -10.65
C PRO A 129 -5.33 5.80 -10.43
N MET A 130 -5.90 5.78 -9.23
CA MET A 130 -6.89 4.80 -8.76
C MET A 130 -6.47 3.32 -8.85
N GLU A 131 -5.20 3.01 -9.10
CA GLU A 131 -4.73 1.62 -9.19
C GLU A 131 -4.53 1.03 -7.79
N ILE A 132 -5.00 -0.21 -7.60
CA ILE A 132 -4.72 -1.03 -6.42
C ILE A 132 -3.83 -2.21 -6.83
N LYS A 133 -2.64 -2.30 -6.23
CA LYS A 133 -1.75 -3.46 -6.38
C LYS A 133 -1.82 -4.37 -5.17
N THR A 134 -2.12 -5.64 -5.43
CA THR A 134 -2.13 -6.71 -4.42
C THR A 134 -0.86 -7.53 -4.56
N LEU A 135 -0.02 -7.52 -3.52
CA LEU A 135 1.32 -8.08 -3.52
C LEU A 135 1.45 -9.15 -2.44
N LEU A 136 2.05 -10.28 -2.81
CA LEU A 136 2.49 -11.30 -1.88
C LEU A 136 3.99 -11.19 -1.71
N LEU A 137 4.42 -10.81 -0.51
CA LEU A 137 5.81 -10.65 -0.14
C LEU A 137 6.29 -11.91 0.58
N THR A 138 7.38 -12.51 0.12
CA THR A 138 8.11 -13.54 0.86
C THR A 138 9.20 -12.87 1.70
N ILE A 139 9.16 -13.08 3.01
CA ILE A 139 10.00 -12.35 3.95
C ILE A 139 10.78 -13.26 4.92
N SER A 140 11.86 -12.71 5.46
CA SER A 140 12.50 -13.17 6.69
C SER A 140 12.57 -12.02 7.70
N GLU A 141 12.35 -12.34 8.97
CA GLU A 141 12.36 -11.38 10.09
C GLU A 141 13.75 -11.41 10.77
N PHE A 142 14.18 -10.27 11.30
CA PHE A 142 15.42 -10.10 12.10
C PHE A 142 15.12 -9.98 13.59
#